data_AF-A0A8T4ZD82-F1
#
_entry.id   AF-A0A8T4ZD82-F1
#
_cell.length_a   1.000
_cell.length_b   1.000
_cell.length_c   1.000
_cell.angle_alpha   90.00
_cell.angle_beta   90.00
_cell.angle_gamma   90.00
#
_symmetry.space_group_name_H-M   'P 1'
#
loop_
_entity.id
_entity.type
_entity.pdbx_description
1 polymer ?
#
loop_
_entity_poly.entity_id
_entity_poly.type
_entity_poly.pdbx_seq_one_letter_code
_entity_poly.pdbx_strand_id
1 'polypeptide(L)'
;MSEYIKEIELKRIQPNRLNPREEFRKEALDELADSIAHVGLLQPLIVRPVDKGYEVVVGERRYRASHQAGLEKVPAIVRNYTDDQVIELNLIENIHREDLSAVEKGRTCLKLMEMFPDKYPNEESVAKRVGVSQLTVKDWMKLVTDMPAKVQRLVAPETVSRRVPEGKLEYTTAVRIARKIKEPRKQLKVAETLVKKGIRGVVARQIVSEVARRPEKPIEEIVKEVVESQVRIPFRLGTIESVLNGTKTQISLKGLDSKVRKDSIVKADLYEPHFADIRIKDVLRKRLGDFTEEDAKREGGYT
;
A
#
# COMPACT_ATOMS: atom_id res chain seq x y z
N MET A 1 -7.63 29.90 19.85
CA MET A 1 -6.62 30.27 20.86
C MET A 1 -5.26 30.09 20.20
N SER A 2 -4.42 31.12 20.19
CA SER A 2 -3.06 31.05 19.66
C SER A 2 -2.28 29.97 20.41
N GLU A 3 -1.73 29.01 19.68
CA GLU A 3 -0.92 27.94 20.25
C GLU A 3 0.49 28.49 20.47
N TYR A 4 0.83 28.78 21.72
CA TYR A 4 2.17 29.24 22.08
C TYR A 4 3.09 28.05 22.37
N ILE A 5 4.22 28.01 21.67
CA ILE A 5 5.32 27.09 21.95
C ILE A 5 6.00 27.53 23.25
N LYS A 6 6.24 26.60 24.17
CA LYS A 6 6.95 26.82 25.43
C LYS A 6 8.17 25.92 25.51
N GLU A 7 9.28 26.45 26.02
CA GLU A 7 10.43 25.64 26.42
C GLU A 7 10.14 24.95 27.75
N ILE A 8 10.12 23.62 27.74
CA ILE A 8 9.84 22.79 28.92
C ILE A 8 11.06 21.95 29.25
N GLU A 9 11.43 21.90 30.53
CA GLU A 9 12.48 21.01 31.01
C GLU A 9 12.15 19.56 30.69
N LEU A 10 13.05 18.87 30.01
CA LEU A 10 12.81 17.52 29.52
C LEU A 10 12.56 16.54 30.68
N LYS A 11 13.23 16.73 31.82
CA LYS A 11 13.01 15.97 33.08
C LYS A 11 11.58 16.07 33.64
N ARG A 12 10.80 17.08 33.23
CA ARG A 12 9.39 17.27 33.64
C ARG A 12 8.42 16.64 32.66
N ILE A 13 8.90 16.08 31.55
CA ILE A 13 8.11 15.40 30.55
C ILE A 13 8.31 13.90 30.74
N GLN A 14 7.21 13.16 30.89
CA GLN A 14 7.20 11.70 30.98
C GLN A 14 6.65 11.08 29.68
N PRO A 15 7.07 9.85 29.33
CA PRO A 15 6.56 9.15 28.16
C PRO A 15 5.08 8.82 28.32
N ASN A 16 4.38 8.69 27.19
CA ASN A 16 2.98 8.29 27.19
C ASN A 16 2.81 6.82 27.58
N ARG A 17 2.17 6.54 28.72
CA ARG A 17 1.90 5.16 29.16
C ARG A 17 0.86 4.46 28.30
N LEU A 18 0.04 5.22 27.59
CA LEU A 18 -1.06 4.75 26.75
C LEU A 18 -0.64 4.58 25.29
N ASN A 19 0.65 4.74 24.97
CA ASN A 19 1.16 4.51 23.63
C ASN A 19 1.60 3.04 23.48
N PRO A 20 0.95 2.23 22.64
CA PRO A 20 1.25 0.80 22.50
C PRO A 20 2.59 0.49 21.79
N ARG A 21 3.39 1.50 21.42
CA ARG A 21 4.63 1.32 20.68
C ARG A 21 5.84 1.27 21.62
N GLU A 22 6.30 0.05 21.95
CA GLU A 22 7.54 -0.14 22.73
C GLU A 22 8.79 -0.37 21.86
N GLU A 23 8.67 -0.77 20.60
CA GLU A 23 9.83 -1.06 19.74
C GLU A 23 10.05 0.02 18.67
N PHE A 24 11.06 0.86 18.90
CA PHE A 24 11.65 1.73 17.89
C PHE A 24 12.90 1.05 17.31
N ARG A 25 13.12 1.17 15.99
CA ARG A 25 14.39 0.75 15.39
C ARG A 25 15.50 1.62 15.95
N LYS A 26 16.42 1.00 16.69
CA LYS A 26 17.50 1.67 17.41
C LYS A 26 18.32 2.62 16.51
N GLU A 27 18.72 2.13 15.33
CA GLU A 27 19.47 2.90 14.32
C GLU A 27 18.77 4.21 13.92
N ALA A 28 17.45 4.16 13.64
CA ALA A 28 16.68 5.33 13.24
C ALA A 28 16.31 6.27 14.41
N LEU A 29 16.58 5.86 15.65
CA LEU A 29 16.51 6.71 16.82
C LEU A 29 17.85 7.39 17.07
N ASP A 30 18.96 6.66 16.90
CA ASP A 30 20.33 7.16 17.04
C ASP A 30 20.60 8.28 16.02
N GLU A 31 20.26 8.09 14.74
CA GLU A 31 20.38 9.14 13.70
C GLU A 31 19.58 10.41 14.04
N LEU A 32 18.38 10.24 14.62
CA LEU A 32 17.54 11.37 15.02
C LEU A 32 18.11 12.08 16.24
N ALA A 33 18.68 11.34 17.20
CA ALA A 33 19.33 11.91 18.38
C ALA A 33 20.57 12.71 17.98
N ASP A 34 21.41 12.17 17.09
CA ASP A 34 22.56 12.89 16.55
C ASP A 34 22.12 14.17 15.84
N SER A 35 21.10 14.12 14.99
CA SER A 35 20.56 15.33 14.36
C SER A 35 20.08 16.35 15.39
N ILE A 36 19.31 15.92 16.40
CA ILE A 36 18.79 16.80 17.46
C ILE A 36 19.93 17.39 18.30
N ALA A 37 21.02 16.66 18.55
CA ALA A 37 22.18 17.18 19.26
C ALA A 37 22.85 18.35 18.51
N HIS A 38 22.84 18.32 17.17
CA HIS A 38 23.46 19.37 16.35
C HIS A 38 22.56 20.59 16.13
N VAL A 39 21.28 20.38 15.79
CA VAL A 39 20.37 21.47 15.37
C VAL A 39 19.27 21.79 16.39
N GLY A 40 19.20 21.06 17.49
CA GLY A 40 18.11 21.15 18.45
C GLY A 40 16.81 20.52 17.93
N LEU A 41 15.77 20.57 18.75
CA LEU A 41 14.46 20.05 18.37
C LEU A 41 13.67 21.09 17.58
N LEU A 42 13.67 20.99 16.25
CA LEU A 42 13.02 21.98 15.37
C LEU A 42 11.48 21.97 15.45
N GLN A 43 10.88 20.78 15.51
CA GLN A 43 9.43 20.66 15.64
C GLN A 43 9.06 20.46 17.11
N PRO A 44 8.15 21.26 17.68
CA PRO A 44 7.77 21.14 19.07
C PRO A 44 7.04 19.82 19.36
N LEU A 45 7.20 19.31 20.58
CA LEU A 45 6.38 18.21 21.10
C LEU A 45 4.96 18.70 21.38
N ILE A 46 3.97 17.80 21.35
CA ILE A 46 2.66 18.09 21.94
C ILE A 46 2.59 17.35 23.25
N VAL A 47 2.36 18.09 24.33
CA VAL A 47 2.30 17.54 25.69
C VAL A 47 1.00 17.94 26.38
N ARG A 48 0.58 17.16 27.37
CA ARG A 48 -0.53 17.51 28.26
C ARG A 48 -0.06 17.64 29.70
N PRO A 49 -0.66 18.53 30.51
CA PRO A 49 -0.37 18.58 31.93
C PRO A 49 -0.87 17.31 32.63
N VAL A 50 -0.10 16.84 33.61
CA VAL A 50 -0.44 15.74 34.52
C VAL A 50 -0.04 16.15 35.95
N ASP A 51 -0.43 15.38 36.97
CA ASP A 51 -0.17 15.71 38.39
C ASP A 51 1.26 16.16 38.67
N LYS A 52 2.24 15.52 38.00
CA LYS A 52 3.66 15.87 38.11
C LYS A 52 4.26 16.15 36.73
N GLY A 53 4.10 17.39 36.27
CA GLY A 53 4.74 17.86 35.04
C GLY A 53 3.86 17.65 33.81
N TYR A 54 4.40 17.00 32.80
CA TYR A 54 3.77 16.84 31.49
C TYR A 54 3.93 15.43 30.96
N GLU A 55 2.97 14.97 30.17
CA GLU A 55 3.07 13.72 29.42
C GLU A 55 3.09 13.99 27.92
N VAL A 56 3.95 13.27 27.18
CA VAL A 56 3.99 13.35 25.72
C VAL A 56 2.68 12.83 25.13
N VAL A 57 2.06 13.60 24.24
CA VAL A 57 0.89 13.18 23.47
C VAL A 57 1.28 12.86 22.04
N VAL A 58 2.08 13.72 21.40
CA VAL A 58 2.59 13.51 20.03
C VAL A 58 4.08 13.80 19.98
N GLY A 59 4.82 12.94 19.28
CA GLY A 59 6.27 13.09 19.09
C GLY A 59 7.12 12.22 20.02
N GLU A 60 6.64 11.05 20.42
CA GLU A 60 7.36 10.11 21.31
C GLU A 60 8.80 9.81 20.84
N ARG A 61 9.02 9.62 19.52
CA ARG A 61 10.37 9.45 18.95
C ARG A 61 11.27 10.66 19.17
N ARG A 62 10.72 11.86 18.98
CA ARG A 62 11.43 13.13 19.18
C ARG A 62 11.77 13.31 20.66
N TYR A 63 10.83 13.03 21.56
CA TYR A 63 11.07 13.03 23.00
C TYR A 63 12.23 12.09 23.41
N ARG A 64 12.20 10.84 22.94
CA ARG A 64 13.27 9.87 23.24
C ARG A 64 14.62 10.27 22.66
N ALA A 65 14.64 10.73 21.41
CA ALA A 65 15.85 11.22 20.76
C ALA A 65 16.39 12.49 21.44
N SER A 66 15.54 13.40 21.93
CA SER A 66 15.96 14.56 22.74
C SER A 66 16.60 14.15 24.06
N HIS A 67 16.12 13.09 24.69
CA HIS A 67 16.76 12.52 25.88
C HIS A 67 18.15 11.95 25.57
N GLN A 68 18.27 11.19 24.47
CA GLN A 68 19.54 10.61 24.03
C GLN A 68 20.54 11.68 23.58
N ALA A 69 20.07 12.76 22.96
CA ALA A 69 20.85 13.92 22.58
C ALA A 69 21.32 14.79 23.76
N GLY A 70 20.85 14.51 24.98
CA GLY A 70 21.25 15.25 26.19
C GLY A 70 20.64 16.65 26.31
N LEU A 71 19.50 16.92 25.65
CA LEU A 71 18.85 18.23 25.77
C LEU A 71 18.24 18.43 27.18
N GLU A 72 18.47 19.60 27.77
CA GLU A 72 17.87 19.97 29.06
C GLU A 72 16.42 20.44 28.93
N LYS A 73 16.12 21.15 27.82
CA LYS A 73 14.80 21.73 27.51
C LYS A 73 14.44 21.44 26.06
N VAL A 74 13.14 21.36 25.82
CA VAL A 74 12.59 21.14 24.49
C VAL A 74 11.39 22.07 24.25
N PRO A 75 11.21 22.53 23.00
CA PRO A 75 10.01 23.26 22.61
C PRO A 75 8.82 22.31 22.62
N ALA A 76 7.73 22.73 23.26
CA ALA A 76 6.51 21.97 23.39
C ALA A 76 5.27 22.85 23.38
N ILE A 77 4.19 22.33 22.81
CA ILE A 77 2.85 22.92 22.84
C ILE A 77 2.07 22.18 23.93
N VAL A 78 1.63 22.92 24.94
CA VAL A 78 0.82 22.36 26.04
C VAL A 78 -0.65 22.39 25.63
N ARG A 79 -1.29 21.23 25.58
CA ARG A 79 -2.73 21.08 25.31
C ARG A 79 -3.39 20.26 26.41
N ASN A 80 -4.58 20.68 26.82
CA ASN A 80 -5.37 19.95 27.81
C ASN A 80 -6.13 18.82 27.09
N TYR A 81 -5.56 17.62 27.13
CA TYR A 81 -6.17 16.41 26.57
C TYR A 81 -6.59 15.43 27.65
N THR A 82 -7.81 14.93 27.56
CA THR A 82 -8.27 13.78 28.35
C THR A 82 -7.56 12.50 27.91
N ASP A 83 -7.58 11.46 28.75
CA ASP A 83 -7.01 10.15 28.39
C ASP A 83 -7.60 9.62 27.08
N ASP A 84 -8.92 9.72 26.94
CA ASP A 84 -9.64 9.35 25.72
C ASP A 84 -9.14 10.10 24.48
N GLN A 85 -8.89 11.41 24.59
CA GLN A 85 -8.36 12.20 23.47
C GLN A 85 -6.93 11.81 23.12
N VAL A 86 -6.10 11.48 24.12
CA VAL A 86 -4.74 11.00 23.89
C VAL A 86 -4.74 9.64 23.20
N ILE A 87 -5.59 8.71 23.65
CA ILE A 87 -5.76 7.40 23.02
C ILE A 87 -6.25 7.56 21.58
N GLU A 88 -7.25 8.41 21.35
CA GLU A 88 -7.79 8.71 20.02
C GLU A 88 -6.68 9.23 19.08
N LEU A 89 -5.88 10.20 19.53
CA LEU A 89 -4.77 10.76 18.76
C LEU A 89 -3.70 9.71 18.45
N ASN A 90 -3.36 8.86 19.41
CA ASN A 90 -2.40 7.77 19.22
C ASN A 90 -2.88 6.76 18.16
N LEU A 91 -4.16 6.40 18.17
CA LEU A 91 -4.72 5.50 17.16
C LEU A 91 -4.69 6.13 15.76
N ILE A 92 -4.99 7.43 15.65
CA ILE A 92 -4.98 8.15 14.38
C ILE A 92 -3.56 8.28 13.83
N GLU A 93 -2.59 8.67 14.66
CA GLU A 93 -1.18 8.74 14.26
C GLU A 93 -0.67 7.38 13.79
N ASN A 94 -1.05 6.31 14.50
CA ASN A 94 -0.68 4.96 14.12
C ASN A 94 -1.21 4.59 12.73
N ILE A 95 -2.42 5.02 12.33
CA ILE A 95 -2.97 4.74 10.98
C ILE A 95 -2.12 5.38 9.87
N HIS A 96 -1.51 6.54 10.11
CA HIS A 96 -0.69 7.26 9.13
C HIS A 96 0.70 6.69 8.93
N ARG A 97 1.07 5.64 9.68
CA ARG A 97 2.34 4.95 9.47
C ARG A 97 2.40 4.30 8.09
N GLU A 98 3.50 4.58 7.39
CA GLU A 98 3.77 4.03 6.06
C GLU A 98 4.08 2.52 6.13
N ASP A 99 4.67 2.03 7.21
CA ASP A 99 5.06 0.64 7.35
C ASP A 99 3.90 -0.32 7.70
N LEU A 100 2.69 0.20 7.94
CA LEU A 100 1.52 -0.62 8.21
C LEU A 100 0.92 -1.22 6.94
N SER A 101 0.45 -2.45 7.08
CA SER A 101 -0.45 -3.08 6.12
C SER A 101 -1.87 -2.52 6.23
N ALA A 102 -2.61 -2.61 5.12
CA ALA A 102 -4.02 -2.24 5.07
C ALA A 102 -4.88 -2.99 6.11
N VAL A 103 -4.48 -4.20 6.50
CA VAL A 103 -5.13 -4.97 7.58
C VAL A 103 -4.92 -4.30 8.93
N GLU A 104 -3.70 -3.85 9.23
CA GLU A 104 -3.39 -3.17 10.50
C GLU A 104 -4.07 -1.81 10.60
N LYS A 105 -4.11 -1.06 9.48
CA LYS A 105 -4.93 0.16 9.37
C LYS A 105 -6.39 -0.14 9.66
N GLY A 106 -6.94 -1.21 9.06
CA GLY A 106 -8.31 -1.66 9.30
C GLY A 106 -8.61 -2.03 10.76
N ARG A 107 -7.70 -2.73 11.43
CA ARG A 107 -7.84 -3.06 12.87
C ARG A 107 -7.84 -1.80 13.73
N THR A 108 -7.01 -0.83 13.38
CA THR A 108 -6.95 0.46 14.10
C THR A 108 -8.24 1.25 13.89
N CYS A 109 -8.82 1.25 12.68
CA CYS A 109 -10.13 1.84 12.42
C CYS A 109 -11.25 1.17 13.23
N LEU A 110 -11.30 -0.16 13.27
CA LEU A 110 -12.30 -0.89 14.07
C LEU A 110 -12.16 -0.57 15.56
N LYS A 111 -10.92 -0.52 16.07
CA LYS A 111 -10.64 -0.14 17.46
C LYS A 111 -11.09 1.29 17.77
N LEU A 112 -10.88 2.24 16.84
CA LEU A 112 -11.38 3.61 16.97
C LEU A 112 -12.91 3.65 17.10
N MET A 113 -13.62 2.88 16.28
CA MET A 113 -15.08 2.79 16.32
C MET A 113 -15.59 2.12 17.60
N GLU A 114 -14.91 1.07 18.07
CA GLU A 114 -15.24 0.36 19.30
C GLU A 114 -15.04 1.22 20.55
N MET A 115 -13.92 1.96 20.61
CA MET A 115 -13.58 2.77 21.78
C MET A 115 -14.35 4.10 21.85
N PHE A 116 -14.75 4.67 20.71
CA PHE A 116 -15.46 5.94 20.67
C PHE A 116 -16.69 5.88 19.74
N PRO A 117 -17.70 5.05 20.06
CA PRO A 117 -18.84 4.80 19.18
C PRO A 117 -19.66 6.07 18.89
N ASP A 118 -19.76 6.99 19.85
CA ASP A 118 -20.49 8.26 19.67
C ASP A 118 -19.77 9.21 18.69
N LYS A 119 -18.43 9.18 18.65
CA LYS A 119 -17.62 10.00 17.74
C LYS A 119 -17.47 9.33 16.37
N TYR A 120 -17.38 8.00 16.36
CA TYR A 120 -17.12 7.19 15.17
C TYR A 120 -18.22 6.15 14.89
N PRO A 121 -19.48 6.57 14.68
CA PRO A 121 -20.59 5.63 14.50
C PRO A 121 -20.57 4.89 13.17
N ASN A 122 -19.79 5.37 12.19
CA ASN A 122 -19.74 4.82 10.84
C ASN A 122 -18.39 5.08 10.14
N GLU A 123 -18.16 4.47 8.99
CA GLU A 123 -16.89 4.58 8.26
C GLU A 123 -16.61 6.00 7.76
N GLU A 124 -17.64 6.80 7.54
CA GLU A 124 -17.51 8.19 7.06
C GLU A 124 -16.86 9.09 8.12
N SER A 125 -17.29 8.95 9.38
CA SER A 125 -16.71 9.70 10.50
C SER A 125 -15.22 9.39 10.69
N VAL A 126 -14.82 8.12 10.59
CA VAL A 126 -13.41 7.68 10.65
C VAL A 126 -12.64 8.23 9.45
N ALA A 127 -13.21 8.16 8.25
CA ALA A 127 -12.57 8.64 7.02
C ALA A 127 -12.28 10.15 7.07
N LYS A 128 -13.24 10.95 7.55
CA LYS A 128 -13.07 12.39 7.78
C LYS A 128 -11.93 12.67 8.76
N ARG A 129 -11.86 11.92 9.85
CA ARG A 129 -10.83 12.11 10.87
C ARG A 129 -9.42 11.74 10.41
N VAL A 130 -9.30 10.64 9.67
CA VAL A 130 -8.03 10.11 9.15
C VAL A 130 -7.58 10.85 7.89
N GLY A 131 -8.49 11.51 7.16
CA GLY A 131 -8.16 12.25 5.94
C GLY A 131 -8.03 11.35 4.71
N VAL A 132 -8.83 10.29 4.63
CA VAL A 132 -8.87 9.35 3.49
C VAL A 132 -10.32 9.17 3.00
N SER A 133 -10.51 8.50 1.87
CA SER A 133 -11.87 8.23 1.37
C SER A 133 -12.62 7.23 2.26
N GLN A 134 -13.93 7.38 2.39
CA GLN A 134 -14.80 6.39 3.06
C GLN A 134 -14.63 4.99 2.46
N LEU A 135 -14.45 4.91 1.13
CA LEU A 135 -14.22 3.65 0.43
C LEU A 135 -12.94 2.96 0.91
N THR A 136 -11.87 3.73 1.13
CA THR A 136 -10.59 3.25 1.63
C THR A 136 -10.73 2.65 3.03
N VAL A 137 -11.36 3.38 3.96
CA VAL A 137 -11.61 2.90 5.33
C VAL A 137 -12.45 1.62 5.32
N LYS A 138 -13.50 1.59 4.50
CA LYS A 138 -14.35 0.42 4.32
C LYS A 138 -13.57 -0.79 3.81
N ASP A 139 -12.66 -0.59 2.86
CA ASP A 139 -11.82 -1.67 2.33
C ASP A 139 -10.84 -2.20 3.37
N TRP A 140 -10.18 -1.32 4.12
CA TRP A 140 -9.31 -1.72 5.22
C TRP A 140 -10.04 -2.59 6.24
N MET A 141 -11.23 -2.16 6.69
CA MET A 141 -12.01 -2.91 7.67
C MET A 141 -12.51 -4.24 7.11
N LYS A 142 -12.93 -4.29 5.83
CA LYS A 142 -13.31 -5.54 5.17
C LYS A 142 -12.20 -6.57 5.13
N LEU A 143 -10.94 -6.16 4.98
CA LEU A 143 -9.83 -7.11 5.05
C LEU A 143 -9.72 -7.79 6.41
N VAL A 144 -10.18 -7.12 7.47
CA VAL A 144 -10.17 -7.66 8.84
C VAL A 144 -11.40 -8.53 9.09
N THR A 145 -12.58 -8.06 8.70
CA THR A 145 -13.86 -8.73 8.99
C THR A 145 -14.15 -9.90 8.06
N ASP A 146 -13.83 -9.77 6.78
CA ASP A 146 -14.30 -10.69 5.73
C ASP A 146 -13.23 -11.71 5.32
N MET A 147 -12.01 -11.67 5.88
CA MET A 147 -10.93 -12.59 5.52
C MET A 147 -10.37 -13.37 6.71
N PRO A 148 -9.97 -14.65 6.53
CA PRO A 148 -9.24 -15.42 7.53
C PRO A 148 -7.93 -14.77 7.96
N ALA A 149 -7.55 -14.98 9.22
CA ALA A 149 -6.27 -14.52 9.78
C ALA A 149 -5.05 -14.95 8.95
N LYS A 150 -5.08 -16.15 8.34
CA LYS A 150 -4.01 -16.61 7.44
C LYS A 150 -3.87 -15.73 6.19
N VAL A 151 -4.98 -15.34 5.56
CA VAL A 151 -4.96 -14.45 4.38
C VAL A 151 -4.54 -13.04 4.78
N GLN A 152 -5.02 -12.55 5.93
CA GLN A 152 -4.62 -11.25 6.48
C GLN A 152 -3.10 -11.13 6.62
N ARG A 153 -2.40 -12.18 7.07
CA ARG A 153 -0.92 -12.22 7.18
C ARG A 153 -0.20 -12.19 5.84
N LEU A 154 -0.85 -12.59 4.75
CA LEU A 154 -0.29 -12.54 3.41
C LEU A 154 -0.35 -11.12 2.82
N VAL A 155 -1.22 -10.23 3.33
CA VAL A 155 -1.32 -8.86 2.80
C VAL A 155 -0.01 -8.11 3.04
N ALA A 156 0.51 -7.48 1.98
CA ALA A 156 1.73 -6.71 2.04
C ALA A 156 1.55 -5.41 2.84
N PRO A 157 2.58 -4.94 3.57
CA PRO A 157 2.64 -3.57 4.04
C PRO A 157 2.70 -2.59 2.86
N GLU A 158 2.26 -1.35 3.07
CA GLU A 158 2.39 -0.27 2.07
C GLU A 158 3.87 0.16 1.96
N THR A 159 4.71 -0.61 1.25
CA THR A 159 6.13 -0.24 1.14
C THR A 159 6.33 1.03 0.30
N VAL A 160 7.29 1.86 0.72
CA VAL A 160 7.75 3.06 -0.02
C VAL A 160 8.18 2.69 -1.45
N SER A 161 8.79 1.50 -1.63
CA SER A 161 9.23 1.02 -2.94
C SER A 161 8.09 0.63 -3.89
N ARG A 162 6.84 0.55 -3.39
CA ARG A 162 5.66 0.00 -4.08
C ARG A 162 5.83 -1.44 -4.61
N ARG A 163 6.96 -2.10 -4.29
CA ARG A 163 7.19 -3.50 -4.63
C ARG A 163 6.52 -4.36 -3.56
N VAL A 164 5.69 -5.30 -4.02
CA VAL A 164 5.11 -6.32 -3.15
C VAL A 164 6.21 -7.33 -2.80
N PRO A 165 6.52 -7.57 -1.51
CA PRO A 165 7.53 -8.55 -1.13
C PRO A 165 7.18 -9.95 -1.64
N GLU A 166 8.18 -10.80 -1.87
CA GLU A 166 7.94 -12.22 -2.18
C GLU A 166 7.12 -12.88 -1.05
N GLY A 167 6.24 -13.82 -1.41
CA GLY A 167 5.35 -14.43 -0.42
C GLY A 167 4.17 -13.54 0.04
N LYS A 168 4.04 -12.30 -0.46
CA LYS A 168 2.97 -11.37 -0.09
C LYS A 168 1.97 -11.09 -1.21
N LEU A 169 0.79 -10.66 -0.80
CA LEU A 169 -0.36 -10.31 -1.62
C LEU A 169 -0.51 -8.78 -1.67
N GLU A 170 -0.71 -8.27 -2.88
CA GLU A 170 -1.00 -6.85 -3.10
C GLU A 170 -2.34 -6.45 -2.46
N TYR A 171 -2.41 -5.26 -1.85
CA TYR A 171 -3.62 -4.69 -1.25
C TYR A 171 -4.85 -4.78 -2.18
N THR A 172 -4.70 -4.34 -3.44
CA THR A 172 -5.82 -4.31 -4.40
C THR A 172 -6.35 -5.71 -4.73
N THR A 173 -5.47 -6.72 -4.70
CA THR A 173 -5.85 -8.12 -4.91
C THR A 173 -6.54 -8.67 -3.67
N ALA A 174 -6.02 -8.39 -2.47
CA ALA A 174 -6.64 -8.77 -1.20
C ALA A 174 -8.07 -8.24 -1.07
N VAL A 175 -8.27 -6.94 -1.37
CA VAL A 175 -9.61 -6.32 -1.35
C VAL A 175 -10.54 -6.99 -2.34
N ARG A 176 -10.04 -7.38 -3.51
CA ARG A 176 -10.85 -8.09 -4.52
C ARG A 176 -11.25 -9.48 -4.05
N ILE A 177 -10.35 -10.21 -3.38
CA ILE A 177 -10.67 -11.51 -2.75
C ILE A 177 -11.79 -11.33 -1.72
N ALA A 178 -11.63 -10.41 -0.77
CA ALA A 178 -12.63 -10.14 0.27
C ALA A 178 -14.00 -9.74 -0.30
N ARG A 179 -14.02 -8.93 -1.38
CA ARG A 179 -15.26 -8.48 -2.02
C ARG A 179 -15.96 -9.56 -2.84
N LYS A 180 -15.21 -10.39 -3.57
CA LYS A 180 -15.77 -11.30 -4.60
C LYS A 180 -15.92 -12.75 -4.14
N ILE A 181 -15.12 -13.20 -3.18
CA ILE A 181 -15.14 -14.58 -2.69
C ILE A 181 -15.62 -14.55 -1.25
N LYS A 182 -16.78 -15.15 -0.98
CA LYS A 182 -17.39 -15.15 0.36
C LYS A 182 -16.98 -16.34 1.22
N GLU A 183 -16.61 -17.45 0.60
CA GLU A 183 -16.22 -18.65 1.34
C GLU A 183 -14.79 -18.55 1.88
N PRO A 184 -14.58 -18.60 3.22
CA PRO A 184 -13.26 -18.41 3.83
C PRO A 184 -12.20 -19.42 3.36
N ARG A 185 -12.59 -20.68 3.14
CA ARG A 185 -11.69 -21.73 2.64
C ARG A 185 -11.20 -21.43 1.23
N LYS A 186 -12.09 -20.96 0.34
CA LYS A 186 -11.71 -20.57 -1.03
C LYS A 186 -10.85 -19.31 -1.04
N GLN A 187 -11.13 -18.32 -0.19
CA GLN A 187 -10.27 -17.13 -0.07
C GLN A 187 -8.82 -17.51 0.26
N LEU A 188 -8.64 -18.42 1.23
CA LEU A 188 -7.32 -18.93 1.60
C LEU A 188 -6.64 -19.63 0.43
N LYS A 189 -7.33 -20.57 -0.20
CA LYS A 189 -6.77 -21.36 -1.31
C LYS A 189 -6.37 -20.49 -2.51
N VAL A 190 -7.18 -19.48 -2.84
CA VAL A 190 -6.85 -18.51 -3.89
C VAL A 190 -5.63 -17.68 -3.51
N ALA A 191 -5.61 -17.11 -2.29
CA ALA A 191 -4.50 -16.27 -1.84
C ALA A 191 -3.18 -17.06 -1.83
N GLU A 192 -3.16 -18.27 -1.27
CA GLU A 192 -1.97 -19.14 -1.25
C GLU A 192 -1.51 -19.52 -2.66
N THR A 193 -2.44 -19.83 -3.56
CA THR A 193 -2.10 -20.19 -4.96
C THR A 193 -1.47 -19.00 -5.69
N LEU A 194 -2.03 -17.80 -5.55
CA LEU A 194 -1.49 -16.58 -6.16
C LEU A 194 -0.09 -16.27 -5.63
N VAL A 195 0.09 -16.35 -4.30
CA VAL A 195 1.38 -16.13 -3.65
C VAL A 195 2.42 -17.16 -4.08
N LYS A 196 2.09 -18.46 -4.02
CA LYS A 196 3.00 -19.57 -4.37
C LYS A 196 3.44 -19.52 -5.82
N LYS A 197 2.57 -19.09 -6.74
CA LYS A 197 2.88 -18.96 -8.17
C LYS A 197 3.44 -17.58 -8.55
N GLY A 198 3.61 -16.66 -7.58
CA GLY A 198 4.10 -15.31 -7.84
C GLY A 198 3.19 -14.46 -8.73
N ILE A 199 1.89 -14.77 -8.82
CA ILE A 199 0.96 -14.08 -9.74
C ILE A 199 0.46 -12.80 -9.07
N ARG A 200 0.59 -11.67 -9.78
CA ARG A 200 0.35 -10.32 -9.23
C ARG A 200 -0.46 -9.43 -10.17
N GLY A 201 -0.84 -8.25 -9.67
CA GLY A 201 -1.44 -7.18 -10.47
C GLY A 201 -2.73 -7.58 -11.17
N VAL A 202 -2.83 -7.22 -12.45
CA VAL A 202 -4.05 -7.41 -13.25
C VAL A 202 -4.41 -8.89 -13.37
N VAL A 203 -3.42 -9.76 -13.54
CA VAL A 203 -3.59 -11.20 -13.71
C VAL A 203 -4.20 -11.83 -12.46
N ALA A 204 -3.65 -11.49 -11.29
CA ALA A 204 -4.19 -11.96 -10.01
C ALA A 204 -5.65 -11.51 -9.83
N ARG A 205 -5.95 -10.25 -10.14
CA ARG A 205 -7.32 -9.71 -10.06
C ARG A 205 -8.28 -10.38 -11.04
N GLN A 206 -7.80 -10.80 -12.21
CA GLN A 206 -8.58 -11.55 -13.19
C GLN A 206 -8.87 -12.97 -12.71
N ILE A 207 -7.88 -13.67 -12.16
CA ILE A 207 -8.06 -15.00 -11.54
C ILE A 207 -9.13 -14.92 -10.45
N VAL A 208 -9.05 -13.94 -9.54
CA VAL A 208 -10.06 -13.75 -8.48
C VAL A 208 -11.46 -13.54 -9.07
N SER A 209 -11.57 -12.77 -10.16
CA SER A 209 -12.83 -12.59 -10.89
C SER A 209 -13.37 -13.89 -11.46
N GLU A 210 -12.52 -14.71 -12.07
CA GLU A 210 -12.93 -15.97 -12.69
C GLU A 210 -13.30 -17.03 -11.65
N VAL A 211 -12.57 -17.10 -10.53
CA VAL A 211 -12.93 -17.97 -9.39
C VAL A 211 -14.30 -17.59 -8.82
N ALA A 212 -14.59 -16.29 -8.72
CA ALA A 212 -15.90 -15.84 -8.26
C ALA A 212 -17.03 -16.14 -9.27
N ARG A 213 -16.73 -16.14 -10.58
CA ARG A 213 -17.71 -16.45 -11.64
C ARG A 213 -17.97 -17.95 -11.79
N ARG A 214 -16.95 -18.78 -11.58
CA ARG A 214 -16.98 -20.24 -11.78
C ARG A 214 -16.54 -20.96 -10.50
N PRO A 215 -17.33 -20.90 -9.42
CA PRO A 215 -16.91 -21.37 -8.09
C PRO A 215 -16.73 -22.88 -8.00
N GLU A 216 -17.34 -23.65 -8.90
CA GLU A 216 -17.25 -25.12 -8.97
C GLU A 216 -15.92 -25.61 -9.55
N LYS A 217 -15.28 -24.78 -10.38
CA LYS A 217 -14.10 -25.18 -11.12
C LYS A 217 -12.86 -25.12 -10.22
N PRO A 218 -11.93 -26.09 -10.31
CA PRO A 218 -10.68 -26.04 -9.56
C PRO A 218 -9.91 -24.73 -9.80
N ILE A 219 -9.44 -24.12 -8.71
CA ILE A 219 -8.70 -22.86 -8.76
C ILE A 219 -7.44 -23.01 -9.63
N GLU A 220 -6.79 -24.17 -9.55
CA GLU A 220 -5.58 -24.49 -10.32
C GLU A 220 -5.82 -24.47 -11.83
N GLU A 221 -6.97 -24.97 -12.28
CA GLU A 221 -7.36 -24.93 -13.69
C GLU A 221 -7.70 -23.50 -14.13
N ILE A 222 -8.42 -22.74 -13.31
CA ILE A 222 -8.72 -21.33 -13.61
C ILE A 222 -7.42 -20.53 -13.73
N VAL A 223 -6.47 -20.76 -12.82
CA VAL A 223 -5.16 -20.11 -12.87
C VAL A 223 -4.45 -20.48 -14.16
N LYS A 224 -4.43 -21.76 -14.52
CA LYS A 224 -3.82 -22.24 -15.77
C LYS A 224 -4.46 -21.57 -16.99
N GLU A 225 -5.79 -21.58 -17.10
CA GLU A 225 -6.52 -20.95 -18.19
C GLU A 225 -6.26 -19.45 -18.29
N VAL A 226 -6.27 -18.73 -17.17
CA VAL A 226 -6.03 -17.27 -17.19
C VAL A 226 -4.58 -16.96 -17.57
N VAL A 227 -3.62 -17.77 -17.14
CA VAL A 227 -2.20 -17.61 -17.50
C VAL A 227 -1.93 -18.01 -18.95
N GLU A 228 -2.50 -19.11 -19.44
CA GLU A 228 -2.35 -19.57 -20.82
C GLU A 228 -3.11 -18.70 -21.82
N SER A 229 -4.25 -18.13 -21.41
CA SER A 229 -5.03 -17.22 -22.24
C SER A 229 -4.49 -15.79 -22.27
N GLN A 230 -3.34 -15.53 -21.61
CA GLN A 230 -2.62 -14.28 -21.77
C GLN A 230 -2.14 -14.15 -23.20
N VAL A 231 -2.46 -13.02 -23.82
CA VAL A 231 -1.87 -12.70 -25.11
C VAL A 231 -0.38 -12.49 -24.90
N ARG A 232 0.41 -13.35 -25.53
CA ARG A 232 1.85 -13.16 -25.66
C ARG A 232 2.11 -12.46 -26.97
N ILE A 233 2.90 -11.41 -26.90
CA ILE A 233 3.32 -10.63 -28.05
C ILE A 233 4.81 -10.91 -28.26
N PRO A 234 5.20 -11.56 -29.36
CA PRO A 234 6.60 -11.86 -29.62
C PRO A 234 7.35 -10.60 -30.05
N PHE A 235 8.55 -10.41 -29.52
CA PHE A 235 9.51 -9.39 -29.91
C PHE A 235 10.78 -10.05 -30.44
N ARG A 236 11.43 -9.41 -31.42
CA ARG A 236 12.72 -9.89 -31.95
C ARG A 236 13.87 -9.40 -31.08
N LEU A 237 14.94 -10.19 -30.99
CA LEU A 237 16.16 -9.87 -30.23
C LEU A 237 16.68 -8.43 -30.47
N GLY A 238 16.66 -7.94 -31.71
CA GLY A 238 17.12 -6.58 -32.05
C GLY A 238 16.23 -5.43 -31.55
N THR A 239 15.06 -5.73 -30.97
CA THR A 239 14.11 -4.72 -30.48
C THR A 239 13.99 -4.70 -28.94
N ILE A 240 14.80 -5.51 -28.25
CA ILE A 240 14.76 -5.67 -26.79
C ILE A 240 15.04 -4.34 -26.07
N GLU A 241 16.06 -3.58 -26.47
CA GLU A 241 16.39 -2.30 -25.84
C GLU A 241 15.22 -1.30 -25.92
N SER A 242 14.49 -1.28 -27.03
CA SER A 242 13.31 -0.40 -27.18
C SER A 242 12.13 -0.83 -26.29
N VAL A 243 12.00 -2.13 -26.00
CA VAL A 243 10.97 -2.65 -25.08
C VAL A 243 11.34 -2.38 -23.62
N LEU A 244 12.62 -2.51 -23.27
CA LEU A 244 13.11 -2.29 -21.90
C LEU A 244 13.22 -0.81 -21.53
N ASN A 245 13.65 0.04 -22.47
CA ASN A 245 14.03 1.43 -22.18
C ASN A 245 13.03 2.48 -22.70
N GLY A 246 11.91 2.09 -23.33
CA GLY A 246 11.04 3.05 -23.99
C GLY A 246 9.65 2.55 -24.38
N THR A 247 9.10 3.11 -25.46
CA THR A 247 7.83 2.70 -26.06
C THR A 247 8.13 2.08 -27.42
N LYS A 248 7.69 0.83 -27.64
CA LYS A 248 7.82 0.14 -28.92
C LYS A 248 6.47 0.06 -29.61
N THR A 249 6.39 0.52 -30.86
CA THR A 249 5.26 0.26 -31.74
C THR A 249 5.48 -1.08 -32.43
N GLN A 250 4.45 -1.92 -32.48
CA GLN A 250 4.49 -3.19 -33.20
C GLN A 250 3.32 -3.27 -34.14
N ILE A 251 3.59 -3.71 -35.37
CA ILE A 251 2.59 -3.88 -36.41
C ILE A 251 2.31 -5.38 -36.55
N SER A 252 1.03 -5.73 -36.67
CA SER A 252 0.60 -7.10 -36.98
C SER A 252 -0.34 -7.04 -38.17
N LEU A 253 -0.02 -7.82 -39.21
CA LEU A 253 -0.90 -8.04 -40.36
C LEU A 253 -2.05 -9.01 -40.03
N LYS A 254 -1.95 -9.75 -38.92
CA LYS A 254 -3.02 -10.62 -38.41
C LYS A 254 -3.99 -9.80 -37.59
N GLY A 255 -5.28 -10.20 -37.63
CA GLY A 255 -6.31 -9.64 -36.77
C GLY A 255 -5.86 -9.62 -35.32
N LEU A 256 -5.96 -8.46 -34.68
CA LEU A 256 -5.50 -8.27 -33.31
C LEU A 256 -6.44 -9.01 -32.34
N ASP A 257 -5.86 -9.80 -31.42
CA ASP A 257 -6.62 -10.45 -30.34
C ASP A 257 -7.41 -9.38 -29.57
N SER A 258 -8.70 -9.64 -29.32
CA SER A 258 -9.62 -8.71 -28.66
C SER A 258 -9.18 -8.31 -27.25
N LYS A 259 -8.26 -9.06 -26.66
CA LYS A 259 -7.65 -8.77 -25.35
C LYS A 259 -6.54 -7.72 -25.42
N VAL A 260 -5.94 -7.46 -26.59
CA VAL A 260 -4.96 -6.38 -26.79
C VAL A 260 -5.70 -5.08 -27.02
N ARG A 261 -5.86 -4.31 -25.95
CA ARG A 261 -6.53 -3.00 -25.95
C ARG A 261 -5.68 -1.98 -25.20
N LYS A 262 -5.94 -0.70 -25.44
CA LYS A 262 -5.33 0.39 -24.67
C LYS A 262 -5.42 0.13 -23.15
N ASP A 263 -4.30 0.35 -22.46
CA ASP A 263 -4.05 0.12 -21.03
C ASP A 263 -4.05 -1.34 -20.55
N SER A 264 -4.25 -2.33 -21.44
CA SER A 264 -4.05 -3.74 -21.09
C SER A 264 -2.58 -4.04 -20.81
N ILE A 265 -2.33 -4.96 -19.86
CA ILE A 265 -1.00 -5.54 -19.63
C ILE A 265 -0.95 -6.89 -20.32
N VAL A 266 0.03 -7.07 -21.19
CA VAL A 266 0.29 -8.31 -21.94
C VAL A 266 1.73 -8.74 -21.72
N LYS A 267 2.02 -10.02 -21.99
CA LYS A 267 3.41 -10.51 -21.90
C LYS A 267 4.13 -10.30 -23.22
N ALA A 268 5.26 -9.63 -23.17
CA ALA A 268 6.22 -9.56 -24.25
C ALA A 268 7.16 -10.78 -24.15
N ASP A 269 7.21 -11.58 -25.22
CA ASP A 269 8.21 -12.65 -25.36
C ASP A 269 9.45 -12.01 -25.99
N LEU A 270 10.47 -11.71 -25.18
CA LEU A 270 11.69 -11.01 -25.63
C LEU A 270 12.71 -11.98 -26.23
N TYR A 271 12.87 -13.16 -25.59
CA TYR A 271 13.63 -14.34 -26.02
C TYR A 271 13.39 -15.44 -24.99
N GLU A 272 13.30 -16.72 -25.35
CA GLU A 272 13.09 -17.78 -24.33
C GLU A 272 14.28 -17.84 -23.34
N PRO A 273 14.05 -17.96 -22.02
CA PRO A 273 12.79 -17.97 -21.26
C PRO A 273 12.41 -16.60 -20.63
N HIS A 274 12.87 -15.48 -21.19
CA HIS A 274 12.70 -14.13 -20.67
C HIS A 274 11.42 -13.45 -21.18
N PHE A 275 10.58 -13.08 -20.22
CA PHE A 275 9.29 -12.42 -20.45
C PHE A 275 9.23 -11.08 -19.72
N ALA A 276 8.56 -10.09 -20.31
CA ALA A 276 8.28 -8.81 -19.66
C ALA A 276 6.79 -8.47 -19.70
N ASP A 277 6.24 -7.95 -18.60
CA ASP A 277 4.88 -7.41 -18.60
C ASP A 277 4.92 -6.01 -19.24
N ILE A 278 4.29 -5.85 -20.40
CA ILE A 278 4.22 -4.57 -21.12
C ILE A 278 2.81 -4.00 -21.07
N ARG A 279 2.70 -2.67 -20.95
CA ARG A 279 1.42 -1.95 -21.04
C ARG A 279 1.19 -1.47 -22.46
N ILE A 280 0.03 -1.81 -23.02
CA ILE A 280 -0.41 -1.31 -24.32
C ILE A 280 -0.77 0.18 -24.19
N LYS A 281 0.02 1.06 -24.81
CA LYS A 281 -0.22 2.52 -24.80
C LYS A 281 -1.38 2.94 -25.70
N ASP A 282 -1.50 2.31 -26.87
CA ASP A 282 -2.56 2.57 -27.83
C ASP A 282 -2.71 1.39 -28.80
N VAL A 283 -3.86 1.32 -29.49
CA VAL A 283 -4.13 0.33 -30.54
C VAL A 283 -4.79 1.01 -31.72
N LEU A 284 -4.08 1.05 -32.85
CA LEU A 284 -4.58 1.60 -34.10
C LEU A 284 -4.92 0.46 -35.06
N ARG A 285 -6.12 0.49 -35.64
CA ARG A 285 -6.52 -0.41 -36.73
C ARG A 285 -6.54 0.38 -38.04
N LYS A 286 -5.78 -0.07 -39.03
CA LYS A 286 -5.75 0.47 -40.39
C LYS A 286 -6.15 -0.61 -41.37
N ARG A 287 -6.79 -0.25 -42.49
CA ARG A 287 -6.94 -1.21 -43.60
C ARG A 287 -5.58 -1.42 -44.25
N LEU A 288 -5.38 -2.55 -44.92
CA LEU A 288 -4.09 -2.89 -45.54
C LEU A 288 -3.59 -1.79 -46.50
N GLY A 289 -4.49 -1.14 -47.24
CA GLY A 289 -4.16 -0.04 -48.16
C GLY A 289 -3.88 1.31 -47.50
N ASP A 290 -4.12 1.46 -46.20
CA ASP A 290 -3.94 2.72 -45.46
C ASP A 290 -2.61 2.77 -44.67
N PHE A 291 -1.78 1.73 -44.80
CA PHE A 291 -0.45 1.69 -44.19
C PHE A 291 0.51 2.58 -44.97
N THR A 292 1.09 3.57 -44.28
CA THR A 292 2.03 4.54 -44.89
C THR A 292 3.48 4.18 -44.58
N GLU A 293 4.43 4.79 -45.29
CA GLU A 293 5.86 4.69 -44.96
C GLU A 293 6.17 5.20 -43.54
N GLU A 294 5.39 6.13 -43.01
CA GLU A 294 5.52 6.58 -41.62
C GLU A 294 5.18 5.47 -40.62
N ASP A 295 4.20 4.60 -40.93
CA ASP A 295 3.88 3.46 -40.09
C ASP A 295 5.04 2.45 -40.08
N ALA A 296 5.65 2.19 -41.24
CA ALA A 296 6.84 1.34 -41.34
C ALA A 296 8.02 1.91 -40.52
N LYS A 297 8.20 3.24 -40.52
CA LYS A 297 9.21 3.91 -39.68
C LYS A 297 8.90 3.82 -38.19
N ARG A 298 7.63 3.90 -37.78
CA ARG A 298 7.21 3.75 -36.37
C ARG A 298 7.51 2.37 -35.79
N GLU A 299 7.58 1.33 -36.62
CA GLU A 299 8.04 0.01 -36.19
C GLU A 299 9.54 -0.02 -35.83
N GLY A 300 10.30 1.05 -36.12
CA GLY A 300 11.71 1.17 -35.73
C GLY A 300 12.69 0.77 -36.84
N GLY A 301 12.28 0.92 -38.11
CA GLY A 301 13.10 0.63 -39.28
C GLY A 301 12.74 -0.68 -39.96
N TYR A 302 12.89 -0.70 -41.29
CA TYR A 302 12.63 -1.86 -42.15
C TYR A 302 13.48 -3.05 -41.71
N THR A 303 12.91 -4.25 -41.82
CA THR A 303 13.71 -5.43 -42.20
C THR A 303 14.30 -5.23 -43.57
#